data_AF-A0A2S9YZX5-F1
#
_entry.id   AF-A0A2S9YZX5-F1
#
_cell.length_a   1.000
_cell.length_b   1.000
_cell.length_c   1.000
_cell.angle_alpha   90.00
_cell.angle_beta   90.00
_cell.angle_gamma   90.00
#
_symmetry.space_group_name_H-M   'P 1'
#
loop_
_entity.id
_entity.type
_entity.pdbx_description
1 polymer ?
#
loop_
_entity_poly.entity_id
_entity_poly.type
_entity_poly.pdbx_seq_one_letter_code
_entity_poly.pdbx_strand_id
1 'polypeptide(L)'
;MSFDWKAHAKHRAQVIRDEGQWVGLADNEGVPIMDMAPIISLDAPRARMQVTDLELTISVRSQDGVVHPIVDELVGDGMAHVLDTDGDGRMSFAMDETRFVVVERDGLREAYYVVLCVAKGDAESPQQITIKGVSVLDVLGRFPCPSYRGSWKNRSELYQWRRFEYDWSADEHATQRFKTPRLMRPLELATRTDGFAHQGRALTTLHKILRDSVAAAYVAVDIAPDRRPLLVEDLDPAVADDTPNIIVAPRDKSLWDDLGDVARAAGVEFLVRLWWPGDSNPRGLRLAAPQLIVTVTKTGEVST
;
A
#
# COMPACT_ATOMS: atom_id res chain seq x y z
N MET A 1 16.35 -19.35 4.14
CA MET A 1 15.80 -20.31 3.17
C MET A 1 15.12 -19.49 2.08
N SER A 2 15.31 -19.79 0.80
CA SER A 2 14.60 -19.07 -0.27
C SER A 2 13.19 -19.64 -0.40
N PHE A 3 12.17 -18.79 -0.38
CA PHE A 3 10.78 -19.17 -0.61
C PHE A 3 10.61 -19.81 -2.01
N ASP A 4 9.92 -20.95 -2.10
CA ASP A 4 9.68 -21.63 -3.39
C ASP A 4 8.43 -21.08 -4.08
N TRP A 5 8.65 -20.03 -4.88
CA TRP A 5 7.64 -19.36 -5.66
C TRP A 5 6.92 -20.26 -6.68
N LYS A 6 7.63 -21.26 -7.23
CA LYS A 6 7.07 -22.15 -8.25
C LYS A 6 6.12 -23.17 -7.63
N ALA A 7 6.50 -23.74 -6.48
CA ALA A 7 5.62 -24.60 -5.72
C ALA A 7 4.39 -23.83 -5.24
N HIS A 8 4.59 -22.63 -4.70
CA HIS A 8 3.50 -21.79 -4.23
C HIS A 8 2.52 -21.41 -5.35
N ALA A 9 3.00 -21.03 -6.54
CA ALA A 9 2.13 -20.75 -7.69
C ALA A 9 1.29 -21.95 -8.12
N LYS A 10 1.87 -23.16 -8.13
CA LYS A 10 1.14 -24.39 -8.43
C LYS A 10 0.07 -24.70 -7.39
N HIS A 11 0.40 -24.51 -6.12
CA HIS A 11 -0.51 -24.71 -4.99
C HIS A 11 -1.72 -23.79 -5.11
N ARG A 12 -1.52 -22.47 -5.25
CA ARG A 12 -2.63 -21.52 -5.44
C ARG A 12 -3.49 -21.85 -6.65
N ALA A 13 -2.86 -22.18 -7.79
CA ALA A 13 -3.59 -22.58 -8.99
C ALA A 13 -4.39 -23.87 -8.82
N GLN A 14 -3.98 -24.77 -7.92
CA GLN A 14 -4.77 -25.93 -7.54
C GLN A 14 -5.95 -25.53 -6.65
N VAL A 15 -5.72 -24.77 -5.58
CA VAL A 15 -6.78 -24.30 -4.67
C VAL A 15 -7.83 -23.49 -5.42
N ILE A 16 -7.44 -22.60 -6.33
CA ILE A 16 -8.39 -21.83 -7.16
C ILE A 16 -9.22 -22.75 -8.06
N ARG A 17 -8.65 -23.83 -8.59
CA ARG A 17 -9.42 -24.79 -9.41
C ARG A 17 -10.40 -25.61 -8.58
N ASP A 18 -10.03 -25.94 -7.35
CA ASP A 18 -10.81 -26.83 -6.48
C ASP A 18 -11.89 -26.04 -5.71
N GLU A 19 -11.58 -24.83 -5.26
CA GLU A 19 -12.41 -24.01 -4.36
C GLU A 19 -12.88 -22.68 -4.98
N GLY A 20 -12.42 -22.34 -6.18
CA GLY A 20 -12.78 -21.12 -6.91
C GLY A 20 -11.99 -19.87 -6.49
N GLN A 21 -11.30 -19.90 -5.36
CA GLN A 21 -10.46 -18.80 -4.87
C GLN A 21 -9.35 -19.32 -3.95
N TRP A 22 -8.23 -18.59 -3.89
CA TRP A 22 -7.21 -18.78 -2.87
C TRP A 22 -7.14 -17.53 -2.00
N VAL A 23 -7.03 -17.72 -0.69
CA VAL A 23 -6.82 -16.63 0.28
C VAL A 23 -5.63 -16.99 1.15
N GLY A 24 -4.71 -16.06 1.33
CA GLY A 24 -3.53 -16.27 2.16
C GLY A 24 -3.07 -15.02 2.90
N LEU A 25 -2.20 -15.25 3.87
CA LEU A 25 -1.53 -14.21 4.64
C LEU A 25 -0.11 -14.02 4.12
N ALA A 26 0.31 -12.76 3.95
CA ALA A 26 1.68 -12.39 3.62
C ALA A 26 2.27 -11.41 4.64
N ASP A 27 3.59 -11.43 4.79
CA ASP A 27 4.35 -10.59 5.71
C ASP A 27 4.45 -9.13 5.23
N ASN A 28 5.17 -8.29 5.99
CA ASN A 28 5.40 -6.88 5.66
C ASN A 28 6.15 -6.66 4.33
N GLU A 29 6.88 -7.68 3.87
CA GLU A 29 7.64 -7.70 2.62
C GLU A 29 6.80 -8.28 1.47
N GLY A 30 5.58 -8.77 1.76
CA GLY A 30 4.67 -9.35 0.80
C GLY A 30 5.00 -10.81 0.45
N VAL A 31 5.84 -11.50 1.23
CA VAL A 31 6.10 -12.93 1.08
C VAL A 31 4.96 -13.72 1.74
N PRO A 32 4.36 -14.70 1.06
CA PRO A 32 3.34 -15.55 1.65
C PRO A 32 3.87 -16.31 2.87
N ILE A 33 3.14 -16.24 3.98
CA ILE A 33 3.46 -16.96 5.21
C ILE A 33 2.70 -18.28 5.24
N MET A 34 1.39 -18.22 5.02
CA MET A 34 0.49 -19.37 5.09
C MET A 34 -0.81 -19.15 4.30
N ASP A 35 -1.49 -20.24 3.99
CA ASP A 35 -2.87 -20.19 3.54
C ASP A 35 -3.78 -19.70 4.68
N MET A 36 -4.89 -19.08 4.31
CA MET A 36 -5.86 -18.60 5.28
C MET A 36 -6.53 -19.78 6.00
N ALA A 37 -6.73 -19.64 7.31
CA ALA A 37 -7.53 -20.57 8.09
C ALA A 37 -8.98 -20.65 7.55
N PRO A 38 -9.76 -21.70 7.89
CA PRO A 38 -11.10 -21.89 7.35
C PRO A 38 -11.97 -20.64 7.45
N ILE A 39 -12.38 -20.12 6.29
CA ILE A 39 -13.11 -18.87 6.15
C ILE A 39 -14.58 -19.10 6.52
N ILE A 40 -15.07 -18.32 7.47
CA ILE A 40 -16.48 -18.28 7.87
C ILE A 40 -17.23 -17.30 6.96
N SER A 41 -16.66 -16.11 6.76
CA SER A 41 -17.21 -15.09 5.87
C SER A 41 -16.08 -14.26 5.27
N LEU A 42 -16.26 -13.86 4.01
CA LEU A 42 -15.33 -13.01 3.27
C LEU A 42 -16.14 -12.01 2.47
N ASP A 43 -15.99 -10.73 2.82
CA ASP A 43 -16.40 -9.61 1.99
C ASP A 43 -15.15 -8.88 1.49
N ALA A 44 -14.87 -9.03 0.20
CA ALA A 44 -13.75 -8.41 -0.49
C ALA A 44 -14.29 -7.75 -1.76
N PRO A 45 -15.01 -6.62 -1.62
CA PRO A 45 -15.64 -5.93 -2.73
C PRO A 45 -14.58 -5.36 -3.67
N ARG A 46 -14.94 -5.40 -4.95
CA ARG A 46 -14.13 -4.90 -6.04
C ARG A 46 -14.80 -3.67 -6.61
N ALA A 47 -14.12 -2.54 -6.52
CA ALA A 47 -14.57 -1.30 -7.15
C ALA A 47 -13.38 -0.64 -7.84
N ARG A 48 -13.60 -0.30 -9.11
CA ARG A 48 -12.60 0.32 -9.97
C ARG A 48 -12.34 1.74 -9.51
N MET A 49 -11.07 2.11 -9.38
CA MET A 49 -10.67 3.45 -8.93
C MET A 49 -11.32 3.86 -7.59
N GLN A 50 -11.44 2.88 -6.68
CA GLN A 50 -11.97 3.08 -5.35
C GLN A 50 -11.18 2.24 -4.37
N VAL A 51 -10.81 2.85 -3.25
CA VAL A 51 -10.26 2.13 -2.11
C VAL A 51 -11.41 1.33 -1.48
N THR A 52 -11.26 0.00 -1.43
CA THR A 52 -12.25 -0.90 -0.85
C THR A 52 -11.73 -1.53 0.43
N ASP A 53 -12.67 -1.80 1.33
CA ASP A 53 -12.39 -2.44 2.62
C ASP A 53 -12.61 -3.95 2.51
N LEU A 54 -11.74 -4.71 3.15
CA LEU A 54 -11.87 -6.15 3.34
C LEU A 54 -12.45 -6.40 4.74
N GLU A 55 -13.44 -7.29 4.83
CA GLU A 55 -13.85 -7.91 6.09
C GLU A 55 -13.81 -9.43 5.94
N LEU A 56 -12.92 -10.07 6.68
CA LEU A 56 -12.69 -11.51 6.64
C LEU A 56 -12.81 -12.10 8.04
N THR A 57 -13.72 -13.05 8.24
CA THR A 57 -13.84 -13.80 9.49
C THR A 57 -13.38 -15.23 9.27
N ILE A 58 -12.45 -15.67 10.10
CA ILE A 58 -11.85 -17.01 10.06
C ILE A 58 -12.10 -17.77 11.35
N SER A 59 -12.20 -19.09 11.23
CA SER A 59 -12.15 -20.00 12.37
C SER A 59 -10.69 -20.34 12.67
N VAL A 60 -10.25 -20.01 13.89
CA VAL A 60 -8.86 -20.23 14.32
C VAL A 60 -8.73 -21.35 15.35
N ARG A 61 -9.82 -22.07 15.64
CA ARG A 61 -9.82 -23.22 16.53
C ARG A 61 -10.54 -24.40 15.90
N SER A 62 -9.86 -25.53 15.85
CA SER A 62 -10.46 -26.80 15.42
C SER A 62 -11.42 -27.35 16.48
N GLN A 63 -12.25 -28.32 16.10
CA GLN A 63 -13.14 -29.02 17.04
C GLN A 63 -12.38 -29.74 18.17
N ASP A 64 -11.14 -30.17 17.89
CA ASP A 64 -10.25 -30.82 18.85
C ASP A 64 -9.52 -29.81 19.77
N GLY A 65 -9.84 -28.52 19.67
CA GLY A 65 -9.32 -27.46 20.53
C GLY A 65 -7.97 -26.89 20.12
N VAL A 66 -7.35 -27.40 19.04
CA VAL A 66 -6.07 -26.89 18.50
C VAL A 66 -6.27 -25.51 17.88
N VAL A 67 -5.44 -24.55 18.30
CA VAL A 67 -5.42 -23.17 17.81
C VAL A 67 -4.53 -23.08 16.57
N HIS A 68 -4.98 -22.36 15.56
CA HIS A 68 -4.28 -22.16 14.29
C HIS A 68 -3.11 -21.18 14.47
N PRO A 69 -1.92 -21.44 13.88
CA PRO A 69 -0.73 -20.57 14.05
C PRO A 69 -0.89 -19.16 13.48
N ILE A 70 -1.96 -18.90 12.72
CA ILE A 70 -2.30 -17.55 12.23
C ILE A 70 -2.59 -16.57 13.38
N VAL A 71 -2.98 -17.09 14.55
CA VAL A 71 -3.19 -16.27 15.74
C VAL A 71 -1.88 -15.57 16.12
N ASP A 72 -0.76 -16.28 16.12
CA ASP A 72 0.55 -15.73 16.49
C ASP A 72 0.97 -14.60 15.53
N GLU A 73 0.66 -14.74 14.23
CA GLU A 73 0.94 -13.71 13.22
C GLU A 73 0.03 -12.48 13.28
N LEU A 74 -1.20 -12.64 13.78
CA LEU A 74 -2.21 -11.58 13.80
C LEU A 74 -2.45 -10.96 15.19
N VAL A 75 -1.91 -11.57 16.23
CA VAL A 75 -2.09 -11.17 17.63
C VAL A 75 -0.74 -10.95 18.31
N GLY A 76 0.34 -11.57 17.84
CA GLY A 76 1.69 -11.47 18.39
C GLY A 76 1.87 -12.21 19.73
N ASP A 77 3.10 -12.19 20.25
CA ASP A 77 3.50 -12.75 21.56
C ASP A 77 2.88 -11.98 22.76
N GLY A 78 2.01 -11.01 22.49
CA GLY A 78 1.46 -10.08 23.47
C GLY A 78 -0.06 -10.00 23.44
N MET A 79 -0.73 -10.94 24.12
CA MET A 79 -2.04 -10.65 24.75
C MET A 79 -2.00 -9.44 25.71
N ALA A 80 -0.82 -8.83 25.91
CA ALA A 80 -0.59 -7.61 26.69
C ALA A 80 -1.01 -6.30 25.99
N HIS A 81 -1.39 -6.32 24.70
CA HIS A 81 -1.86 -5.15 23.96
C HIS A 81 -3.34 -5.23 23.58
N VAL A 82 -4.18 -5.73 24.48
CA VAL A 82 -5.64 -5.58 24.36
C VAL A 82 -5.95 -4.09 24.42
N LEU A 83 -6.33 -3.50 23.29
CA LEU A 83 -6.65 -2.07 23.17
C LEU A 83 -7.97 -1.74 23.87
N ASP A 84 -8.91 -2.69 23.91
CA ASP A 84 -10.15 -2.63 24.66
C ASP A 84 -10.73 -4.03 24.88
N THR A 85 -11.33 -4.27 26.05
CA THR A 85 -12.15 -5.46 26.30
C THR A 85 -13.58 -4.99 26.47
N ASP A 86 -14.36 -5.04 25.39
CA ASP A 86 -15.78 -4.78 25.49
C ASP A 86 -16.41 -5.85 26.39
N GLY A 87 -17.44 -5.48 27.17
CA GLY A 87 -18.19 -6.40 28.06
C GLY A 87 -18.79 -7.64 27.38
N ASP A 88 -18.67 -7.75 26.06
CA ASP A 88 -19.07 -8.87 25.19
C ASP A 88 -17.91 -9.86 24.86
N GLY A 89 -16.72 -9.70 25.46
CA GLY A 89 -15.59 -10.63 25.26
C GLY A 89 -14.89 -10.48 23.90
N ARG A 90 -14.91 -9.27 23.32
CA ARG A 90 -14.15 -8.92 22.11
C ARG A 90 -12.83 -8.29 22.52
N MET A 91 -11.75 -8.69 21.85
CA MET A 91 -10.42 -8.13 22.06
C MET A 91 -9.89 -7.59 20.73
N SER A 92 -9.37 -6.37 20.76
CA SER A 92 -8.66 -5.75 19.63
C SER A 92 -7.17 -5.67 19.92
N PHE A 93 -6.36 -5.97 18.90
CA PHE A 93 -4.91 -6.08 19.04
C PHE A 93 -4.20 -5.03 18.16
N ALA A 94 -3.11 -4.47 18.68
CA ALA A 94 -2.15 -3.73 17.88
C ALA A 94 -1.19 -4.73 17.23
N MET A 95 -1.09 -4.69 15.91
CA MET A 95 -0.13 -5.51 15.17
C MET A 95 1.29 -4.97 15.37
N ASP A 96 2.23 -5.86 15.68
CA ASP A 96 3.66 -5.49 15.76
C ASP A 96 4.23 -5.18 14.37
N GLU A 97 3.71 -5.83 13.33
CA GLU A 97 4.17 -5.68 11.95
C GLU A 97 3.01 -5.62 10.96
N THR A 98 3.22 -4.94 9.83
CA THR A 98 2.23 -4.92 8.75
C THR A 98 2.09 -6.33 8.16
N ARG A 99 0.84 -6.74 7.90
CA ARG A 99 0.49 -7.98 7.20
C ARG A 99 -0.43 -7.66 6.03
N PHE A 100 -0.41 -8.53 5.02
CA PHE A 100 -1.36 -8.46 3.89
C PHE A 100 -2.24 -9.68 3.86
N VAL A 101 -3.53 -9.46 3.63
CA VAL A 101 -4.42 -10.53 3.15
C VAL A 101 -4.43 -10.45 1.63
N VAL A 102 -4.16 -11.59 0.99
CA VAL A 102 -4.15 -11.70 -0.46
C VAL A 102 -5.28 -12.63 -0.88
N VAL A 103 -6.12 -12.16 -1.79
CA VAL A 103 -7.23 -12.90 -2.37
C VAL A 103 -6.97 -13.06 -3.86
N GLU A 104 -6.92 -14.30 -4.35
CA GLU A 104 -6.68 -14.62 -5.75
C GLU A 104 -7.88 -15.39 -6.34
N ARG A 105 -8.47 -14.87 -7.41
CA ARG A 105 -9.65 -15.43 -8.11
C ARG A 105 -9.43 -15.31 -9.61
N ASP A 106 -9.58 -16.42 -10.36
CA ASP A 106 -9.53 -16.43 -11.83
C ASP A 106 -8.43 -15.52 -12.45
N GLY A 107 -7.18 -15.71 -11.99
CA GLY A 107 -6.01 -14.95 -12.47
C GLY A 107 -5.89 -13.51 -11.95
N LEU A 108 -6.83 -13.04 -11.14
CA LEU A 108 -6.81 -11.71 -10.53
C LEU A 108 -6.42 -11.82 -9.06
N ARG A 109 -5.37 -11.09 -8.69
CA ARG A 109 -4.87 -11.00 -7.32
C ARG A 109 -5.13 -9.63 -6.72
N GLU A 110 -5.77 -9.61 -5.57
CA GLU A 110 -6.01 -8.41 -4.77
C GLU A 110 -5.31 -8.57 -3.43
N ALA A 111 -4.66 -7.50 -3.00
CA ALA A 111 -3.97 -7.45 -1.71
C ALA A 111 -4.60 -6.34 -0.86
N TYR A 112 -4.72 -6.60 0.43
CA TYR A 112 -5.28 -5.69 1.42
C TYR A 112 -4.31 -5.56 2.58
N TYR A 113 -3.97 -4.33 2.96
CA TYR A 113 -3.27 -4.06 4.21
C TYR A 113 -4.19 -4.43 5.37
N VAL A 114 -3.70 -5.24 6.31
CA VAL A 114 -4.42 -5.48 7.56
C VAL A 114 -4.36 -4.23 8.43
N VAL A 115 -5.52 -3.71 8.82
CA VAL A 115 -5.65 -2.50 9.65
C VAL A 115 -6.05 -2.83 11.07
N LEU A 116 -6.93 -3.83 11.23
CA LEU A 116 -7.44 -4.23 12.54
C LEU A 116 -7.74 -5.72 12.55
N CYS A 117 -7.37 -6.40 13.64
CA CYS A 117 -7.86 -7.73 13.96
C CYS A 117 -8.63 -7.71 15.27
N VAL A 118 -9.79 -8.35 15.26
CA VAL A 118 -10.65 -8.53 16.43
C VAL A 118 -10.81 -10.03 16.66
N ALA A 119 -10.28 -10.53 17.78
CA ALA A 119 -10.54 -11.90 18.18
C ALA A 119 -11.83 -11.99 19.01
N LYS A 120 -12.52 -13.12 18.83
CA LYS A 120 -13.69 -13.50 19.62
C LYS A 120 -13.44 -14.89 20.21
N GLY A 121 -13.71 -15.02 21.51
CA GLY A 121 -13.52 -16.25 22.27
C GLY A 121 -13.01 -15.94 23.67
N ASP A 122 -12.52 -16.96 24.35
CA ASP A 122 -11.87 -16.79 25.64
C ASP A 122 -10.49 -16.14 25.44
N ALA A 123 -10.05 -15.32 26.40
CA ALA A 123 -8.78 -14.59 26.32
C ALA A 123 -7.59 -15.50 25.95
N GLU A 124 -7.52 -16.69 26.55
CA GLU A 124 -6.46 -17.68 26.32
C GLU A 124 -6.72 -18.62 25.13
N SER A 125 -7.86 -18.50 24.45
CA SER A 125 -8.28 -19.42 23.40
C SER A 125 -9.24 -18.75 22.41
N PRO A 126 -8.72 -17.90 21.49
CA PRO A 126 -9.54 -17.31 20.46
C PRO A 126 -10.17 -18.40 19.58
N GLN A 127 -11.45 -18.25 19.28
CA GLN A 127 -12.18 -19.20 18.43
C GLN A 127 -12.30 -18.68 17.00
N GLN A 128 -12.48 -17.36 16.88
CA GLN A 128 -12.64 -16.66 15.62
C GLN A 128 -11.81 -15.39 15.62
N ILE A 129 -11.30 -15.02 14.45
CA ILE A 129 -10.67 -13.72 14.23
C ILE A 129 -11.39 -13.05 13.06
N THR A 130 -11.76 -11.79 13.25
CA THR A 130 -12.23 -10.90 12.18
C THR A 130 -11.11 -9.95 11.83
N ILE A 131 -10.69 -10.00 10.57
CA ILE A 131 -9.63 -9.19 9.97
C ILE A 131 -10.31 -8.11 9.15
N LYS A 132 -9.98 -6.85 9.44
CA LYS A 132 -10.34 -5.70 8.62
C LYS A 132 -9.11 -5.21 7.89
N GLY A 133 -9.26 -5.00 6.58
CA GLY A 133 -8.17 -4.50 5.75
C GLY A 133 -8.63 -3.46 4.75
N VAL A 134 -7.66 -2.82 4.13
CA VAL A 134 -7.86 -1.78 3.12
C VAL A 134 -7.05 -2.12 1.88
N SER A 135 -7.66 -1.96 0.70
CA SER A 135 -7.00 -2.24 -0.58
C SER A 135 -5.65 -1.54 -0.71
N VAL A 136 -4.67 -2.21 -1.33
CA VAL A 136 -3.34 -1.63 -1.58
C VAL A 136 -3.37 -0.37 -2.44
N LEU A 137 -4.48 -0.04 -3.11
CA LEU A 137 -4.68 1.25 -3.77
C LEU A 137 -4.52 2.45 -2.81
N ASP A 138 -4.88 2.26 -1.53
CA ASP A 138 -4.71 3.27 -0.47
C ASP A 138 -3.25 3.75 -0.32
N VAL A 139 -2.27 2.97 -0.78
CA VAL A 139 -0.87 3.38 -0.76
C VAL A 139 -0.65 4.72 -1.47
N LEU A 140 -1.45 5.04 -2.50
CA LEU A 140 -1.36 6.33 -3.19
C LEU A 140 -1.78 7.51 -2.31
N GLY A 141 -2.63 7.29 -1.31
CA GLY A 141 -2.96 8.27 -0.28
C GLY A 141 -1.79 8.60 0.65
N ARG A 142 -0.78 7.72 0.72
CA ARG A 142 0.38 7.86 1.62
C ARG A 142 1.58 8.56 0.98
N PHE A 143 1.57 8.70 -0.34
CA PHE A 143 2.63 9.40 -1.05
C PHE A 143 2.23 10.84 -1.36
N PRO A 144 3.10 11.82 -1.10
CA PRO A 144 2.83 13.20 -1.48
C PRO A 144 2.83 13.36 -3.00
N CYS A 145 2.13 14.39 -3.49
CA CYS A 145 2.15 14.85 -4.86
C CYS A 145 2.80 16.25 -4.93
N PRO A 146 4.15 16.33 -4.93
CA PRO A 146 4.83 17.61 -4.81
C PRO A 146 4.56 18.52 -6.01
N SER A 147 4.19 19.76 -5.73
CA SER A 147 4.06 20.84 -6.71
C SER A 147 5.42 21.22 -7.29
N TYR A 148 6.46 21.31 -6.45
CA TYR A 148 7.83 21.53 -6.88
C TYR A 148 8.78 20.38 -6.52
N ARG A 149 8.84 19.40 -7.41
CA ARG A 149 9.66 18.17 -7.28
C ARG A 149 11.17 18.44 -7.23
N GLY A 150 11.62 19.59 -7.74
CA GLY A 150 13.02 19.98 -7.76
C GLY A 150 13.60 20.02 -6.35
N SER A 151 12.92 20.69 -5.41
CA SER A 151 13.37 20.80 -4.02
C SER A 151 13.43 19.44 -3.29
N TRP A 152 12.52 18.53 -3.63
CA TRP A 152 12.44 17.18 -3.06
C TRP A 152 13.56 16.25 -3.57
N LYS A 153 14.01 16.46 -4.81
CA LYS A 153 15.13 15.69 -5.41
C LYS A 153 16.49 16.35 -5.16
N ASN A 154 16.52 17.62 -4.73
CA ASN A 154 17.74 18.38 -4.55
C ASN A 154 18.56 17.87 -3.36
N ARG A 155 19.85 17.61 -3.55
CA ARG A 155 20.79 17.14 -2.51
C ARG A 155 21.86 18.18 -2.14
N SER A 156 21.70 19.41 -2.61
CA SER A 156 22.57 20.52 -2.20
C SER A 156 22.42 20.78 -0.70
N GLU A 157 23.42 21.44 -0.12
CA GLU A 157 23.46 21.75 1.32
C GLU A 157 22.19 22.45 1.80
N LEU A 158 21.53 23.22 0.94
CA LEU A 158 20.27 23.91 1.25
C LEU A 158 19.12 22.95 1.59
N TYR A 159 19.07 21.77 0.96
CA TYR A 159 17.97 20.79 1.12
C TYR A 159 18.42 19.50 1.83
N GLN A 160 19.49 19.56 2.63
CA GLN A 160 19.92 18.42 3.43
C GLN A 160 19.11 18.29 4.73
N TRP A 161 19.01 17.07 5.25
CA TRP A 161 18.51 16.84 6.61
C TRP A 161 19.41 17.53 7.63
N ARG A 162 18.81 18.33 8.50
CA ARG A 162 19.50 19.03 9.58
C ARG A 162 18.81 18.73 10.91
N ARG A 163 19.60 18.74 11.97
CA ARG A 163 19.09 18.61 13.34
C ARG A 163 18.57 19.97 13.79
N PHE A 164 17.31 20.02 14.19
CA PHE A 164 16.64 21.18 14.75
C PHE A 164 16.34 20.94 16.23
N GLU A 165 16.85 21.83 17.06
CA GLU A 165 16.70 21.75 18.52
C GLU A 165 15.58 22.65 19.05
N TYR A 166 15.17 23.64 18.25
CA TYR A 166 14.24 24.69 18.65
C TYR A 166 12.90 24.53 17.94
N ASP A 167 11.83 24.76 18.70
CA ASP A 167 10.45 24.76 18.22
C ASP A 167 10.03 26.17 17.84
N TRP A 168 10.08 26.47 16.54
CA TRP A 168 9.71 27.78 16.00
C TRP A 168 8.18 27.94 15.90
N SER A 169 7.40 26.88 16.12
CA SER A 169 5.94 26.94 16.12
C SER A 169 5.35 27.30 17.49
N ALA A 170 6.14 27.14 18.56
CA ALA A 170 5.73 27.44 19.93
C ALA A 170 6.03 28.89 20.34
N ASP A 171 7.03 29.53 19.73
CA ASP A 171 7.44 30.90 20.01
C ASP A 171 8.18 31.48 18.79
N GLU A 172 7.77 32.67 18.33
CA GLU A 172 8.38 33.40 17.21
C GLU A 172 9.86 33.74 17.48
N HIS A 173 10.29 33.74 18.74
CA HIS A 173 11.68 33.94 19.14
C HIS A 173 12.49 32.64 19.30
N ALA A 174 11.89 31.48 18.99
CA ALA A 174 12.54 30.17 19.04
C ALA A 174 13.22 29.89 20.40
N THR A 175 12.66 30.37 21.51
CA THR A 175 13.28 30.17 22.84
C THR A 175 13.01 28.78 23.39
N GLN A 176 11.94 28.14 22.94
CA GLN A 176 11.54 26.81 23.38
C GLN A 176 12.26 25.73 22.57
N ARG A 177 12.88 24.77 23.27
CA ARG A 177 13.53 23.61 22.67
C ARG A 177 12.59 22.43 22.59
N PHE A 178 12.74 21.61 21.56
CA PHE A 178 12.11 20.30 21.52
C PHE A 178 12.67 19.44 22.67
N LYS A 179 11.80 18.67 23.34
CA LYS A 179 12.23 17.64 24.31
C LYS A 179 13.24 16.66 23.69
N THR A 180 13.08 16.38 22.40
CA THR A 180 13.99 15.57 21.59
C THR A 180 14.23 16.28 20.27
N PRO A 181 15.47 16.63 19.91
CA PRO A 181 15.75 17.31 18.65
C PRO A 181 15.26 16.50 17.45
N ARG A 182 14.74 17.22 16.46
CA ARG A 182 14.12 16.61 15.28
C ARG A 182 15.06 16.72 14.09
N LEU A 183 15.02 15.74 13.20
CA LEU A 183 15.62 15.88 11.88
C LEU A 183 14.56 16.51 10.96
N MET A 184 14.90 17.63 10.33
CA MET A 184 14.02 18.28 9.36
C MET A 184 14.81 18.65 8.12
N ARG A 185 14.11 18.75 7.01
CA ARG A 185 14.62 19.15 5.71
C ARG A 185 13.68 20.21 5.14
N PRO A 186 14.19 21.32 4.58
CA PRO A 186 13.32 22.27 3.90
C PRO A 186 12.82 21.68 2.59
N LEU A 187 11.55 21.91 2.29
CA LEU A 187 10.89 21.55 1.04
C LEU A 187 10.12 22.78 0.55
N GLU A 188 10.17 23.01 -0.74
CA GLU A 188 9.46 24.13 -1.34
C GLU A 188 8.10 23.67 -1.85
N LEU A 189 7.09 24.45 -1.49
CA LEU A 189 5.71 24.29 -1.94
C LEU A 189 5.36 25.47 -2.84
N ALA A 190 4.72 25.20 -3.96
CA ALA A 190 4.32 26.25 -4.89
C ALA A 190 3.23 27.12 -4.27
N THR A 191 3.48 28.43 -4.16
CA THR A 191 2.50 29.43 -3.70
C THR A 191 1.65 30.01 -4.83
N ARG A 192 2.07 29.78 -6.08
CA ARG A 192 1.35 30.19 -7.30
C ARG A 192 1.28 29.01 -8.26
N THR A 193 0.11 28.82 -8.88
CA THR A 193 -0.16 27.70 -9.80
C THR A 193 0.56 27.85 -11.14
N ASP A 194 0.70 29.09 -11.63
CA ASP A 194 1.30 29.41 -12.92
C ASP A 194 2.82 29.16 -12.92
N GLY A 195 3.22 28.00 -13.42
CA GLY A 195 4.61 27.54 -13.50
C GLY A 195 4.83 26.09 -13.07
N PHE A 196 3.90 25.52 -12.30
CA PHE A 196 3.97 24.14 -11.79
C PHE A 196 2.85 23.24 -12.34
N ALA A 197 2.00 23.77 -13.22
CA ALA A 197 0.99 23.01 -13.92
C ALA A 197 1.63 22.14 -15.02
N HIS A 198 1.19 20.89 -15.09
CA HIS A 198 1.54 19.94 -16.12
C HIS A 198 0.42 19.87 -17.14
N GLN A 199 0.75 20.00 -18.42
CA GLN A 199 -0.20 19.93 -19.52
C GLN A 199 0.21 18.86 -20.52
N GLY A 200 -0.76 18.08 -20.99
CA GLY A 200 -0.56 17.06 -22.01
C GLY A 200 -1.68 16.04 -22.03
N ARG A 201 -1.46 14.96 -22.77
CA ARG A 201 -2.36 13.80 -22.81
C ARG A 201 -2.45 13.16 -21.42
N ALA A 202 -3.64 12.76 -21.01
CA ALA A 202 -3.92 12.35 -19.65
C ALA A 202 -3.07 11.16 -19.20
N LEU A 203 -3.00 10.08 -19.99
CA LEU A 203 -2.25 8.88 -19.63
C LEU A 203 -0.76 9.19 -19.38
N THR A 204 -0.12 9.83 -20.36
CA THR A 204 1.31 10.20 -20.25
C THR A 204 1.58 11.20 -19.13
N THR A 205 0.70 12.19 -18.97
CA THR A 205 0.88 13.26 -17.99
C THR A 205 0.70 12.73 -16.57
N LEU A 206 -0.36 11.96 -16.30
CA LEU A 206 -0.62 11.37 -14.98
C LEU A 206 0.46 10.35 -14.61
N HIS A 207 0.89 9.51 -15.57
CA HIS A 207 2.00 8.57 -15.36
C HIS A 207 3.30 9.30 -14.96
N LYS A 208 3.65 10.35 -15.70
CA LYS A 208 4.85 11.15 -15.41
C LYS A 208 4.79 11.76 -14.01
N ILE A 209 3.66 12.41 -13.66
CA ILE A 209 3.44 13.01 -12.34
C ILE A 209 3.58 11.95 -11.23
N LEU A 210 2.91 10.80 -11.40
CA LEU A 210 2.96 9.67 -10.46
C LEU A 210 4.41 9.18 -10.26
N ARG A 211 5.09 8.83 -11.35
CA ARG A 211 6.48 8.32 -11.34
C ARG A 211 7.42 9.32 -10.68
N ASP A 212 7.32 10.59 -11.07
CA ASP A 212 8.17 11.63 -10.51
C ASP A 212 7.87 11.94 -9.05
N SER A 213 6.64 11.75 -8.57
CA SER A 213 6.22 12.01 -7.18
C SER A 213 6.80 10.93 -6.28
N VAL A 214 6.59 9.67 -6.66
CA VAL A 214 7.11 8.52 -5.93
C VAL A 214 8.64 8.60 -5.87
N ALA A 215 9.30 8.89 -6.99
CA ALA A 215 10.76 9.06 -7.00
C ALA A 215 11.24 10.24 -6.14
N ALA A 216 10.54 11.37 -6.18
CA ALA A 216 10.87 12.54 -5.35
C ALA A 216 10.72 12.25 -3.86
N ALA A 217 9.65 11.56 -3.45
CA ALA A 217 9.42 11.17 -2.07
C ALA A 217 10.58 10.29 -1.55
N TYR A 218 11.01 9.30 -2.32
CA TYR A 218 12.14 8.44 -1.92
C TYR A 218 13.46 9.17 -1.79
N VAL A 219 13.74 10.13 -2.69
CA VAL A 219 14.95 10.96 -2.55
C VAL A 219 14.84 11.90 -1.35
N ALA A 220 13.64 12.37 -1.02
CA ALA A 220 13.42 13.26 0.11
C ALA A 220 13.77 12.58 1.45
N VAL A 221 13.41 11.31 1.61
CA VAL A 221 13.64 10.51 2.83
C VAL A 221 14.82 9.53 2.74
N ASP A 222 15.66 9.67 1.71
CA ASP A 222 16.85 8.84 1.48
C ASP A 222 16.62 7.32 1.49
N ILE A 223 15.48 6.88 0.94
CA ILE A 223 15.21 5.46 0.73
C ILE A 223 16.00 4.95 -0.49
N ALA A 224 16.83 3.94 -0.24
CA ALA A 224 17.63 3.28 -1.26
C ALA A 224 16.74 2.59 -2.33
N PRO A 225 17.16 2.56 -3.61
CA PRO A 225 16.34 2.00 -4.69
C PRO A 225 15.84 0.57 -4.48
N ASP A 226 16.65 -0.28 -3.85
CA ASP A 226 16.39 -1.69 -3.52
C ASP A 226 15.39 -1.87 -2.36
N ARG A 227 15.10 -0.81 -1.60
CA ARG A 227 14.20 -0.83 -0.43
C ARG A 227 12.90 -0.05 -0.66
N ARG A 228 12.59 0.32 -1.90
CA ARG A 228 11.41 1.12 -2.23
C ARG A 228 10.16 0.25 -2.13
N PRO A 229 9.18 0.56 -1.26
CA PRO A 229 7.98 -0.28 -1.07
C PRO A 229 6.99 -0.22 -2.24
N LEU A 230 7.08 0.79 -3.11
CA LEU A 230 6.17 1.02 -4.24
C LEU A 230 6.98 1.39 -5.48
N LEU A 231 6.76 0.68 -6.58
CA LEU A 231 7.36 1.01 -7.87
C LEU A 231 6.27 1.36 -8.89
N VAL A 232 6.62 2.22 -9.84
CA VAL A 232 5.71 2.63 -10.92
C VAL A 232 6.16 1.93 -12.20
N GLU A 233 5.26 1.16 -12.80
CA GLU A 233 5.48 0.45 -14.06
C GLU A 233 5.60 1.43 -15.23
N ASP A 234 6.47 1.17 -16.21
CA ASP A 234 6.55 1.99 -17.42
C ASP A 234 5.29 1.80 -18.30
N LEU A 235 4.89 2.88 -18.98
CA LEU A 235 3.81 2.82 -19.97
C LEU A 235 4.18 1.88 -21.11
N ASP A 236 3.16 1.22 -21.64
CA ASP A 236 3.31 0.39 -22.83
C ASP A 236 3.50 1.29 -24.07
N PRO A 237 4.66 1.23 -24.75
CA PRO A 237 4.89 2.05 -25.94
C PRO A 237 3.99 1.65 -27.12
N ALA A 238 3.38 0.46 -27.10
CA ALA A 238 2.43 0.03 -28.12
C ALA A 238 1.03 0.63 -27.93
N VAL A 239 0.71 1.13 -26.73
CA VAL A 239 -0.58 1.76 -26.45
C VAL A 239 -0.49 3.24 -26.82
N ALA A 240 -1.17 3.63 -27.90
CA ALA A 240 -1.25 5.03 -28.30
C ALA A 240 -2.00 5.85 -27.25
N ASP A 241 -1.45 7.01 -26.86
CA ASP A 241 -2.10 7.91 -25.92
C ASP A 241 -3.10 8.84 -26.64
N ASP A 242 -4.33 8.35 -26.80
CA ASP A 242 -5.48 9.06 -27.38
C ASP A 242 -6.37 9.75 -26.33
N THR A 243 -5.96 9.73 -25.05
CA THR A 243 -6.71 10.34 -23.95
C THR A 243 -6.84 11.86 -24.10
N PRO A 244 -7.84 12.50 -23.47
CA PRO A 244 -8.00 13.96 -23.56
C PRO A 244 -6.75 14.69 -23.04
N ASN A 245 -6.56 15.92 -23.53
CA ASN A 245 -5.58 16.81 -22.94
C ASN A 245 -6.10 17.31 -21.60
N ILE A 246 -5.27 17.21 -20.56
CA ILE A 246 -5.55 17.69 -19.22
C ILE A 246 -4.53 18.73 -18.80
N ILE A 247 -4.90 19.52 -17.79
CA ILE A 247 -3.99 20.40 -17.07
C ILE A 247 -4.09 20.00 -15.59
N VAL A 248 -2.96 19.64 -14.99
CA VAL A 248 -2.88 19.21 -13.58
C VAL A 248 -1.88 20.08 -12.87
N ALA A 249 -2.32 20.77 -11.83
CA ALA A 249 -1.45 21.47 -10.91
C ALA A 249 -1.47 20.74 -9.55
N PRO A 250 -0.41 19.99 -9.21
CA PRO A 250 -0.30 19.37 -7.90
C PRO A 250 -0.37 20.42 -6.78
N ARG A 251 -1.03 20.09 -5.68
CA ARG A 251 -1.29 20.99 -4.54
C ARG A 251 -0.60 20.49 -3.27
N ASP A 252 0.43 19.67 -3.41
CA ASP A 252 1.18 19.07 -2.30
C ASP A 252 0.32 18.18 -1.37
N LYS A 253 -0.84 17.71 -1.85
CA LYS A 253 -1.67 16.71 -1.16
C LYS A 253 -1.15 15.30 -1.45
N SER A 254 -1.91 14.28 -1.09
CA SER A 254 -1.59 12.92 -1.52
C SER A 254 -1.73 12.77 -3.05
N LEU A 255 -1.04 11.78 -3.60
CA LEU A 255 -1.18 11.40 -5.01
C LEU A 255 -2.63 11.05 -5.35
N TRP A 256 -3.34 10.37 -4.45
CA TRP A 256 -4.75 10.04 -4.66
C TRP A 256 -5.64 11.29 -4.69
N ASP A 257 -5.47 12.21 -3.74
CA ASP A 257 -6.32 13.41 -3.64
C ASP A 257 -6.14 14.40 -4.79
N ASP A 258 -4.92 14.49 -5.34
CA ASP A 258 -4.63 15.40 -6.44
C ASP A 258 -4.89 14.80 -7.82
N LEU A 259 -4.76 13.47 -7.98
CA LEU A 259 -4.83 12.84 -9.30
C LEU A 259 -6.07 11.97 -9.51
N GLY A 260 -6.68 11.41 -8.45
CA GLY A 260 -7.73 10.40 -8.57
C GLY A 260 -8.94 10.87 -9.39
N ASP A 261 -9.46 12.05 -9.06
CA ASP A 261 -10.63 12.61 -9.76
C ASP A 261 -10.30 13.04 -11.20
N VAL A 262 -9.09 13.58 -11.42
CA VAL A 262 -8.63 13.95 -12.76
C VAL A 262 -8.47 12.71 -13.64
N ALA A 263 -7.87 11.64 -13.10
CA ALA A 263 -7.71 10.37 -13.79
C ALA A 263 -9.07 9.78 -14.17
N ARG A 264 -10.00 9.73 -13.22
CA ARG A 264 -11.36 9.22 -13.45
C ARG A 264 -12.09 10.03 -14.53
N ALA A 265 -12.01 11.36 -14.47
CA ALA A 265 -12.63 12.24 -15.46
C ALA A 265 -12.01 12.10 -16.86
N ALA A 266 -10.72 11.76 -16.94
CA ALA A 266 -9.99 11.58 -18.19
C ALA A 266 -10.05 10.15 -18.77
N GLY A 267 -10.74 9.21 -18.10
CA GLY A 267 -10.79 7.81 -18.52
C GLY A 267 -9.47 7.05 -18.31
N VAL A 268 -8.73 7.40 -17.26
CA VAL A 268 -7.47 6.78 -16.86
C VAL A 268 -7.63 6.11 -15.49
N GLU A 269 -6.98 4.96 -15.33
CA GLU A 269 -6.93 4.19 -14.09
C GLU A 269 -5.56 4.17 -13.46
N PHE A 270 -5.57 4.14 -12.13
CA PHE A 270 -4.46 3.68 -11.31
C PHE A 270 -4.81 2.31 -10.73
N LEU A 271 -3.98 1.32 -11.06
CA LEU A 271 -4.05 -0.02 -10.49
C LEU A 271 -2.83 -0.21 -9.59
N VAL A 272 -3.05 -0.66 -8.36
CA VAL A 272 -1.96 -1.10 -7.47
C VAL A 272 -2.10 -2.60 -7.26
N ARG A 273 -1.03 -3.35 -7.50
CA ARG A 273 -0.99 -4.81 -7.34
C ARG A 273 0.24 -5.25 -6.57
N LEU A 274 0.10 -6.34 -5.81
CA LEU A 274 1.23 -7.06 -5.24
C LEU A 274 1.77 -8.05 -6.28
N TRP A 275 2.96 -7.76 -6.80
CA TRP A 275 3.69 -8.63 -7.71
C TRP A 275 4.47 -9.68 -6.93
N TRP A 276 4.46 -10.93 -7.41
CA TRP A 276 5.29 -12.02 -6.89
C TRP A 276 6.26 -12.56 -7.94
N PRO A 277 7.44 -13.03 -7.51
CA PRO A 277 8.33 -13.75 -8.40
C PRO A 277 7.63 -14.91 -9.11
N GLY A 278 7.70 -14.90 -10.44
CA GLY A 278 7.00 -15.87 -11.31
C GLY A 278 5.79 -15.29 -12.03
N ASP A 279 5.26 -14.15 -11.58
CA ASP A 279 4.27 -13.40 -12.36
C ASP A 279 4.94 -12.73 -13.58
N SER A 280 4.14 -12.24 -14.53
CA SER A 280 4.62 -11.44 -15.65
C SER A 280 5.40 -10.22 -15.13
N ASN A 281 6.61 -10.03 -15.64
CA ASN A 281 7.45 -8.90 -15.22
C ASN A 281 6.78 -7.57 -15.60
N PRO A 282 6.64 -6.63 -14.65
CA PRO A 282 6.17 -5.29 -14.97
C PRO A 282 7.12 -4.59 -15.94
N ARG A 283 6.58 -3.83 -16.89
CA ARG A 283 7.38 -3.10 -17.88
C ARG A 283 8.36 -2.14 -17.22
N GLY A 284 9.59 -2.13 -17.72
CA GLY A 284 10.66 -1.26 -17.24
C GLY A 284 11.25 -1.63 -15.88
N LEU A 285 10.77 -2.69 -15.24
CA LEU A 285 11.22 -3.12 -13.92
C LEU A 285 11.88 -4.50 -13.97
N ARG A 286 12.86 -4.72 -13.08
CA ARG A 286 13.50 -6.01 -12.84
C ARG A 286 13.39 -6.30 -11.36
N LEU A 287 12.59 -7.30 -11.02
CA LEU A 287 12.21 -7.61 -9.65
C LEU A 287 12.71 -9.00 -9.28
N ALA A 288 13.16 -9.14 -8.04
CA ALA A 288 13.65 -10.41 -7.47
C ALA A 288 12.90 -10.82 -6.20
N ALA A 289 12.13 -9.89 -5.62
CA ALA A 289 11.34 -10.07 -4.40
C ALA A 289 9.95 -9.47 -4.61
N PRO A 290 8.96 -9.84 -3.78
CA PRO A 290 7.63 -9.26 -3.85
C PRO A 290 7.65 -7.74 -3.78
N GLN A 291 6.73 -7.11 -4.51
CA GLN A 291 6.74 -5.66 -4.66
C GLN A 291 5.36 -5.13 -5.00
N LEU A 292 4.96 -4.01 -4.37
CA LEU A 292 3.79 -3.27 -4.83
C LEU A 292 4.12 -2.46 -6.08
N ILE A 293 3.30 -2.65 -7.11
CA ILE A 293 3.46 -2.02 -8.41
C ILE A 293 2.23 -1.17 -8.72
N VAL A 294 2.45 0.09 -9.07
CA VAL A 294 1.42 0.97 -9.62
C VAL A 294 1.51 0.96 -11.14
N THR A 295 0.38 0.72 -11.79
CA THR A 295 0.21 0.81 -13.23
C THR A 295 -0.79 1.92 -13.55
N VAL A 296 -0.56 2.62 -14.65
CA VAL A 296 -1.49 3.62 -15.18
C VAL A 296 -2.01 3.14 -16.53
N THR A 297 -3.32 3.00 -16.69
CA THR A 297 -3.92 2.38 -17.89
C THR A 297 -5.17 3.09 -18.41
N LYS A 298 -5.50 2.77 -19.67
CA LYS A 298 -6.79 3.00 -20.35
C LYS A 298 -7.96 2.46 -19.54
N THR A 299 -9.00 3.25 -19.28
CA THR A 299 -10.30 2.69 -18.86
C THR A 299 -10.81 1.66 -19.86
N GLY A 300 -10.88 0.40 -19.43
CA GLY A 300 -11.36 -0.73 -20.24
C GLY A 300 -10.25 -1.56 -20.90
N GLU A 301 -8.98 -1.13 -20.81
CA GLU A 301 -7.83 -1.95 -21.17
C GLU A 301 -7.36 -2.70 -19.92
N VAL A 302 -7.62 -4.00 -19.86
CA VAL A 302 -7.06 -4.85 -18.81
C VAL A 302 -5.58 -5.05 -19.12
N SER A 303 -4.70 -4.48 -18.30
CA SER A 303 -3.29 -4.84 -18.31
C SER A 303 -3.16 -6.29 -17.81
N THR A 304 -3.07 -7.23 -18.75
CA THR A 304 -2.63 -8.62 -18.53
C THR A 304 -1.26 -8.65 -17.87
#